data_AF-A0A2H9PQZ4-F1
#
_entry.id   AF-A0A2H9PQZ4-F1
#
_cell.length_a   1.000
_cell.length_b   1.000
_cell.length_c   1.000
_cell.angle_alpha   90.00
_cell.angle_beta   90.00
_cell.angle_gamma   90.00
#
_symmetry.space_group_name_H-M   'P 1'
#
loop_
_entity.id
_entity.type
_entity.pdbx_description
1 polymer ?
#
loop_
_entity_poly.entity_id
_entity_poly.type
_entity_poly.pdbx_seq_one_letter_code
_entity_poly.pdbx_strand_id
1 'polypeptide(L)'
;MAIIGFDLNKISIERTGDVRGEIKINNNVSIKEIDKISVPIKREGQEGLRFGFEFTSDYEPKIGSALIKGNVIVVEDKKKAEDILKQWKKDKKAESDVMTAVLNTVLEKCNIEALILSREVNLPPSIPLPKVKPKKA
;
A
#
# COMPACT_ATOMS: atom_id res chain seq x y z
N MET A 1 -10.39 12.33 10.97
CA MET A 1 -9.88 11.10 10.36
C MET A 1 -9.44 10.08 11.37
N ALA A 2 -9.95 8.86 11.24
CA ALA A 2 -9.36 7.69 11.89
C ALA A 2 -9.31 6.54 10.87
N ILE A 3 -8.12 5.97 10.67
CA ILE A 3 -7.97 4.69 9.96
C ILE A 3 -8.27 3.61 11.00
N ILE A 4 -9.32 2.82 10.77
CA ILE A 4 -9.85 1.86 11.74
C ILE A 4 -9.62 0.41 11.32
N GLY A 5 -9.18 0.17 10.08
CA GLY A 5 -8.94 -1.17 9.57
C GLY A 5 -7.98 -1.16 8.38
N PHE A 6 -7.19 -2.22 8.30
CA PHE A 6 -6.31 -2.51 7.17
C PHE A 6 -6.34 -4.01 6.94
N ASP A 7 -6.82 -4.42 5.78
CA ASP A 7 -7.03 -5.83 5.43
C ASP A 7 -6.23 -6.17 4.17
N LEU A 8 -5.62 -7.35 4.14
CA LEU A 8 -4.94 -7.88 2.96
C LEU A 8 -5.81 -8.97 2.34
N ASN A 9 -6.19 -8.77 1.08
CA ASN A 9 -7.05 -9.70 0.34
C ASN A 9 -6.22 -10.73 -0.44
N LYS A 10 -5.08 -10.29 -1.00
CA LYS A 10 -4.21 -11.15 -1.79
C LYS A 10 -2.77 -10.69 -1.68
N ILE A 11 -1.87 -11.63 -1.46
CA ILE A 11 -0.44 -11.44 -1.53
C ILE A 11 0.09 -12.45 -2.54
N SER A 12 0.85 -11.98 -3.52
CA SER A 12 1.54 -12.80 -4.50
C SER A 12 2.95 -12.30 -4.62
N ILE A 13 3.92 -13.20 -4.53
CA ILE A 13 5.32 -12.87 -4.74
C ILE A 13 5.96 -13.96 -5.56
N GLU A 14 6.72 -13.56 -6.57
CA GLU A 14 7.34 -14.47 -7.50
C GLU A 14 8.78 -14.03 -7.75
N ARG A 15 9.71 -14.99 -7.67
CA ARG A 15 11.08 -14.83 -8.14
C ARG A 15 11.21 -15.58 -9.46
N THR A 16 11.46 -14.85 -10.53
CA THR A 16 11.53 -15.39 -11.89
C THR A 16 12.97 -15.52 -12.39
N GLY A 17 13.91 -14.78 -11.80
CA GLY A 17 15.27 -14.68 -12.32
C GLY A 17 16.38 -14.69 -11.28
N ASP A 18 17.61 -14.79 -11.79
CA ASP A 18 18.82 -14.63 -11.01
C ASP A 18 19.14 -13.15 -10.80
N VAL A 19 19.66 -12.85 -9.61
CA VAL A 19 20.12 -11.51 -9.26
C VAL A 19 21.45 -11.26 -9.96
N ARG A 20 21.46 -10.42 -11.02
CA ARG A 20 22.68 -9.99 -11.73
C ARG A 20 22.67 -8.48 -11.94
N GLY A 21 23.73 -7.81 -11.49
CA GLY A 21 23.95 -6.37 -11.71
C GLY A 21 23.23 -5.45 -10.72
N GLU A 22 22.99 -4.20 -11.13
CA GLU A 22 22.22 -3.23 -10.35
C GLU A 22 20.74 -3.59 -10.35
N ILE A 23 20.17 -3.60 -9.16
CA ILE A 23 18.77 -3.97 -8.92
C ILE A 23 17.98 -2.68 -8.77
N LYS A 24 17.01 -2.47 -9.65
CA LYS A 24 16.04 -1.39 -9.50
C LYS A 24 14.73 -1.97 -9.02
N ILE A 25 14.16 -1.33 -8.01
CA ILE A 25 12.92 -1.76 -7.37
C ILE A 25 11.92 -0.64 -7.59
N ASN A 26 10.90 -0.92 -8.39
CA ASN A 26 9.84 0.02 -8.70
C ASN A 26 8.61 -0.33 -7.87
N ASN A 27 8.33 0.50 -6.86
CA ASN A 27 7.15 0.35 -6.03
C ASN A 27 6.07 1.30 -6.54
N ASN A 28 4.89 0.74 -6.84
CA ASN A 28 3.74 1.51 -7.25
C ASN A 28 2.55 1.17 -6.36
N VAL A 29 1.74 2.19 -6.06
CA VAL A 29 0.50 2.04 -5.30
C VAL A 29 -0.62 2.67 -6.10
N SER A 30 -1.72 1.94 -6.25
CA SER A 30 -2.91 2.44 -6.91
C SER A 30 -4.15 2.09 -6.10
N ILE A 31 -5.02 3.08 -5.89
CA ILE A 31 -6.35 2.84 -5.34
C ILE A 31 -7.25 2.46 -6.51
N LYS A 32 -7.92 1.32 -6.40
CA LYS A 32 -8.77 0.75 -7.46
C LYS A 32 -10.23 1.12 -7.26
N GLU A 33 -10.68 1.17 -6.00
CA GLU A 33 -12.08 1.36 -5.65
C GLU A 33 -12.22 2.10 -4.33
N ILE A 34 -13.30 2.86 -4.18
CA ILE A 34 -13.69 3.54 -2.95
C ILE A 34 -15.19 3.32 -2.75
N ASP A 35 -15.54 2.62 -1.67
CA ASP A 35 -16.92 2.27 -1.32
C ASP A 35 -17.33 2.85 0.02
N LYS A 36 -18.62 3.19 0.15
CA LYS A 36 -19.22 3.49 1.45
C LYS A 36 -19.49 2.19 2.19
N ILE A 37 -19.10 2.13 3.46
CA ILE A 37 -19.43 1.01 4.33
C ILE A 37 -20.06 1.51 5.63
N SER A 38 -21.01 0.73 6.17
CA SER A 38 -21.53 0.98 7.50
C SER A 38 -20.61 0.30 8.52
N VAL A 39 -19.82 1.10 9.21
CA VAL A 39 -18.96 0.62 10.29
C VAL A 39 -19.74 0.56 11.61
N PRO A 40 -19.51 -0.45 12.46
CA PRO A 40 -20.19 -0.58 13.75
C PRO A 40 -19.84 0.57 14.71
N ILE A 41 -18.68 1.21 14.53
CA ILE A 41 -18.24 2.41 15.27
C ILE A 41 -18.86 3.68 14.66
N LYS A 42 -20.18 3.69 14.45
CA LYS A 42 -20.90 4.86 13.96
C LYS A 42 -21.17 5.81 15.13
N ARG A 43 -20.37 6.86 15.28
CA ARG A 43 -20.81 8.07 16.00
C ARG A 43 -21.76 8.84 15.08
N GLU A 44 -22.80 9.47 15.64
CA GLU A 44 -23.73 10.28 14.84
C GLU A 44 -22.97 11.31 13.99
N GLY A 45 -23.22 11.31 12.68
CA GLY A 45 -22.56 12.21 11.73
C GLY A 45 -21.31 11.67 11.02
N GLN A 46 -20.84 10.46 11.35
CA GLN A 46 -19.67 9.85 10.69
C GLN A 46 -20.05 8.74 9.70
N GLU A 47 -19.23 8.58 8.67
CA GLU A 47 -19.39 7.59 7.61
C GLU A 47 -18.08 6.84 7.34
N GLY A 48 -18.17 5.52 7.13
CA GLY A 48 -17.03 4.67 6.82
C GLY A 48 -16.80 4.61 5.32
N LEU A 49 -15.54 4.73 4.92
CA LEU A 49 -15.07 4.55 3.56
C LEU A 49 -14.09 3.38 3.50
N ARG A 50 -14.28 2.49 2.54
CA ARG A 50 -13.36 1.41 2.20
C ARG A 50 -12.61 1.80 0.93
N PHE A 51 -11.28 1.81 1.00
CA PHE A 51 -10.39 2.06 -0.11
C PHE A 51 -9.72 0.76 -0.53
N GLY A 52 -10.12 0.19 -1.65
CA GLY A 52 -9.44 -0.96 -2.23
C GLY A 52 -8.17 -0.53 -2.95
N PHE A 53 -7.04 -1.10 -2.56
CA PHE A 53 -5.73 -0.75 -3.10
C PHE A 53 -5.02 -1.96 -3.73
N GLU A 54 -4.11 -1.65 -4.64
CA GLU A 54 -3.17 -2.56 -5.25
C GLU A 54 -1.78 -1.94 -5.18
N PHE A 55 -0.87 -2.66 -4.54
CA PHE A 55 0.54 -2.34 -4.46
C PHE A 55 1.32 -3.35 -5.31
N THR A 56 2.21 -2.85 -6.17
CA THR A 56 3.12 -3.66 -6.96
C THR A 56 4.56 -3.25 -6.66
N SER A 57 5.44 -4.25 -6.56
CA SER A 57 6.88 -4.04 -6.43
C SER A 57 7.58 -4.89 -7.47
N ASP A 58 8.13 -4.25 -8.50
CA ASP A 58 8.79 -4.90 -9.62
C ASP A 58 10.31 -4.80 -9.48
N TYR A 59 10.99 -5.94 -9.60
CA TYR A 59 12.44 -6.06 -9.48
C TYR A 59 13.05 -6.20 -10.87
N GLU A 60 13.67 -5.13 -11.37
CA GLU A 60 14.33 -5.10 -12.67
C GLU A 60 15.79 -5.62 -12.59
N PRO A 61 16.28 -6.28 -13.65
CA PRO A 61 15.63 -6.55 -14.95
C PRO A 61 15.01 -7.98 -15.02
N LYS A 62 13.82 -8.19 -14.44
CA LYS A 62 13.11 -9.50 -14.28
C LYS A 62 13.70 -10.44 -13.24
N ILE A 63 13.97 -9.92 -12.04
CA ILE A 63 14.37 -10.75 -10.90
C ILE A 63 13.11 -11.34 -10.24
N GLY A 64 12.03 -10.56 -10.17
CA GLY A 64 10.77 -10.98 -9.59
C GLY A 64 9.76 -9.84 -9.50
N SER A 65 8.58 -10.15 -8.98
CA SER A 65 7.54 -9.15 -8.69
C SER A 65 6.75 -9.54 -7.45
N ALA A 66 6.25 -8.52 -6.75
CA ALA A 66 5.29 -8.68 -5.66
C ALA A 66 4.01 -7.89 -6.00
N LEU A 67 2.86 -8.50 -5.73
CA LEU A 67 1.54 -7.94 -5.90
C LEU A 67 0.76 -8.13 -4.60
N ILE A 68 0.43 -7.02 -3.94
CA ILE A 68 -0.35 -6.99 -2.71
C ILE A 68 -1.64 -6.23 -2.98
N LYS A 69 -2.78 -6.87 -2.71
CA LYS A 69 -4.11 -6.26 -2.81
C LYS A 69 -4.76 -6.28 -1.46
N GLY A 70 -5.46 -5.21 -1.12
CA GLY A 70 -6.09 -5.09 0.18
C GLY A 70 -7.07 -3.93 0.24
N ASN A 71 -7.55 -3.68 1.45
CA ASN A 71 -8.50 -2.62 1.75
C ASN A 71 -8.01 -1.80 2.94
N VAL A 72 -8.25 -0.48 2.89
CA VAL A 72 -8.10 0.41 4.04
C VAL A 72 -9.47 0.94 4.43
N ILE A 73 -9.80 0.87 5.71
CA ILE A 73 -11.06 1.38 6.24
C ILE A 73 -10.79 2.67 7.01
N VAL A 74 -11.45 3.75 6.58
CA VAL A 74 -11.33 5.09 7.17
C VAL A 74 -12.70 5.56 7.61
N VAL A 75 -12.76 6.24 8.76
CA VAL A 75 -13.95 6.94 9.23
C VAL A 75 -13.75 8.45 9.11
N GLU A 76 -14.71 9.10 8.48
CA GLU A 76 -14.73 10.55 8.26
C GLU A 76 -16.11 11.14 8.47
N ASP A 77 -16.17 12.47 8.56
CA ASP A 77 -17.45 13.19 8.62
C ASP A 77 -18.26 12.96 7.35
N LYS A 78 -19.58 12.77 7.48
CA LYS A 78 -20.47 12.43 6.35
C LYS A 78 -20.33 13.35 5.14
N LYS A 79 -20.18 14.66 5.38
CA LYS A 79 -19.97 15.65 4.30
C LYS A 79 -18.68 15.39 3.53
N LYS A 80 -17.56 15.22 4.25
CA LYS A 80 -16.25 14.93 3.64
C LYS A 80 -16.26 13.58 2.91
N ALA A 81 -16.91 12.57 3.49
CA ALA A 81 -17.02 11.25 2.89
C ALA A 81 -17.76 11.30 1.54
N GLU A 82 -18.84 12.07 1.45
CA GLU A 82 -19.57 12.30 0.20
C GLU A 82 -18.74 13.07 -0.83
N ASP A 83 -17.98 14.06 -0.40
CA ASP A 83 -17.11 14.84 -1.29
C ASP A 83 -15.98 14.00 -1.88
N ILE A 84 -15.35 13.14 -1.07
CA ILE A 84 -14.30 12.20 -1.52
C ILE A 84 -14.85 11.26 -2.60
N LEU A 85 -16.06 10.73 -2.42
CA LEU A 85 -16.67 9.83 -3.40
C LEU A 85 -17.05 10.55 -4.69
N LYS A 86 -17.52 11.79 -4.61
CA LYS A 86 -17.80 12.61 -5.79
C LYS A 86 -16.51 12.90 -6.57
N GLN A 87 -15.44 13.29 -5.87
CA GLN A 87 -14.13 13.54 -6.49
C GLN A 87 -13.57 12.26 -7.14
N TRP A 88 -13.66 11.13 -6.45
CA TRP A 88 -13.22 9.83 -6.98
C TRP A 88 -13.97 9.45 -8.26
N LYS A 89 -15.30 9.61 -8.28
CA LYS A 89 -16.12 9.33 -9.46
C LYS A 89 -15.82 10.27 -10.64
N LYS A 90 -15.47 11.53 -10.36
CA LYS A 90 -15.26 12.54 -11.39
C LYS A 90 -13.89 12.43 -12.06
N ASP A 91 -12.83 12.38 -11.25
CA ASP A 91 -11.47 12.56 -11.76
C ASP A 91 -10.58 11.32 -11.55
N LYS A 92 -11.03 10.30 -10.80
CA LYS A 92 -10.21 9.17 -10.29
C LYS A 92 -8.87 9.62 -9.65
N LYS A 93 -8.80 10.90 -9.31
CA LYS A 93 -7.68 11.58 -8.70
C LYS A 93 -8.24 12.22 -7.46
N ALA A 94 -8.03 11.57 -6.34
CA ALA A 94 -8.37 12.14 -5.06
C ALA A 94 -7.11 12.84 -4.53
N GLU A 95 -6.86 14.07 -4.94
CA GLU A 95 -5.98 14.97 -4.17
C GLU A 95 -6.76 15.51 -2.97
N SER A 96 -7.17 14.58 -2.09
CA SER A 96 -7.72 14.91 -0.77
C SER A 96 -6.71 14.45 0.27
N ASP A 97 -6.59 15.20 1.37
CA ASP A 97 -5.72 14.83 2.50
C ASP A 97 -5.96 13.40 2.98
N VAL A 98 -7.19 12.89 2.82
CA VAL A 98 -7.58 11.51 3.13
C VAL A 98 -6.88 10.50 2.22
N MET A 99 -6.87 10.76 0.92
CA MET A 99 -6.20 9.89 -0.04
C MET A 99 -4.70 9.84 0.23
N THR A 100 -4.07 10.98 0.51
CA THR A 100 -2.65 11.04 0.86
C THR A 100 -2.35 10.23 2.10
N ALA A 101 -3.18 10.35 3.14
CA ALA A 101 -3.05 9.56 4.37
C ALA A 101 -3.21 8.05 4.11
N VAL A 102 -4.20 7.65 3.30
CA VAL A 102 -4.41 6.25 2.90
C VAL A 102 -3.22 5.73 2.11
N LEU A 103 -2.78 6.45 1.08
CA LEU A 103 -1.64 6.06 0.24
C LEU A 103 -0.36 5.90 1.07
N ASN A 104 -0.07 6.83 1.97
CA ASN A 104 1.09 6.72 2.86
C ASN A 104 0.97 5.50 3.78
N THR A 105 -0.21 5.24 4.34
CA THR A 105 -0.44 4.07 5.20
C THR A 105 -0.27 2.76 4.43
N VAL A 106 -0.77 2.70 3.20
CA VAL A 106 -0.60 1.56 2.29
C VAL A 106 0.87 1.37 1.95
N LEU A 107 1.57 2.43 1.55
CA LEU A 107 2.99 2.37 1.23
C LEU A 107 3.83 1.88 2.41
N GLU A 108 3.61 2.43 3.60
CA GLU A 108 4.33 2.02 4.81
C GLU A 108 4.14 0.53 5.09
N LYS A 109 2.88 0.07 5.17
CA LYS A 109 2.56 -1.33 5.48
C LYS A 109 3.02 -2.28 4.38
N CYS A 110 2.74 -1.97 3.11
CA CYS A 110 3.10 -2.82 1.99
C CYS A 110 4.61 -2.87 1.74
N ASN A 111 5.36 -1.79 2.00
CA ASN A 111 6.83 -1.85 1.93
C ASN A 111 7.41 -2.78 3.00
N ILE A 112 6.86 -2.77 4.22
CA ILE A 112 7.28 -3.70 5.29
C ILE A 112 6.96 -5.14 4.89
N GLU A 113 5.74 -5.41 4.42
CA GLU A 113 5.34 -6.73 3.94
C GLU A 113 6.21 -7.19 2.76
N ALA A 114 6.43 -6.33 1.77
CA ALA A 114 7.29 -6.63 0.62
C ALA A 114 8.71 -6.96 1.06
N LEU A 115 9.26 -6.26 2.05
CA LEU A 115 10.56 -6.57 2.63
C LEU A 115 10.57 -7.96 3.29
N ILE A 116 9.56 -8.29 4.09
CA ILE A 116 9.47 -9.59 4.76
C ILE A 116 9.33 -10.71 3.73
N LEU A 117 8.44 -10.54 2.76
CA LEU A 117 8.18 -11.52 1.71
C LEU A 117 9.38 -11.68 0.77
N SER A 118 10.13 -10.60 0.48
CA SER A 118 11.33 -10.67 -0.34
C SER A 118 12.34 -11.67 0.24
N ARG A 119 12.44 -11.73 1.58
CA ARG A 119 13.28 -12.72 2.27
C ARG A 119 12.84 -14.16 1.98
N GLU A 120 11.54 -14.43 2.01
CA GLU A 120 10.99 -15.79 1.85
C GLU A 120 11.23 -16.36 0.44
N VAL A 121 11.26 -15.50 -0.59
CA VAL A 121 11.58 -15.90 -1.97
C VAL A 121 13.04 -15.62 -2.37
N ASN A 122 13.89 -15.25 -1.40
CA ASN A 122 15.29 -14.88 -1.65
C ASN A 122 15.46 -13.78 -2.71
N LEU A 123 14.54 -12.81 -2.73
CA LEU A 123 14.69 -11.55 -3.44
C LEU A 123 15.55 -10.57 -2.63
N PRO A 124 16.20 -9.61 -3.30
CA PRO A 124 16.94 -8.55 -2.63
C PRO A 124 15.98 -7.74 -1.74
N PRO A 125 16.43 -7.25 -0.58
CA PRO A 125 15.61 -6.40 0.25
C PRO A 125 15.25 -5.11 -0.51
N SER A 126 13.99 -4.70 -0.43
CA SER A 126 13.48 -3.48 -1.08
C SER A 126 14.08 -2.19 -0.52
N ILE A 127 14.76 -2.27 0.62
CA ILE A 127 15.44 -1.16 1.28
C ILE A 127 16.90 -1.52 1.59
N PRO A 128 17.83 -0.55 1.54
CA PRO A 128 19.21 -0.78 1.93
C PRO A 128 19.29 -1.07 3.43
N LEU A 129 19.72 -2.28 3.79
CA LEU A 129 19.91 -2.67 5.18
C LEU A 129 21.23 -2.10 5.74
N PRO A 130 21.25 -1.68 7.01
CA PRO A 130 22.49 -1.22 7.65
C PRO A 130 23.51 -2.36 7.70
N LYS A 131 24.74 -2.07 7.30
CA LYS A 131 25.87 -3.02 7.35
C LYS A 131 26.88 -2.54 8.38
N VAL A 132 27.29 -3.42 9.28
CA VAL A 132 28.43 -3.15 10.17
C VAL A 132 29.69 -3.17 9.32
N LYS A 133 30.44 -2.07 9.31
CA LYS A 133 31.77 -2.04 8.68
C LYS A 133 32.77 -2.59 9.68
N PRO A 134 33.65 -3.53 9.29
CA PRO A 134 34.75 -3.93 10.17
C PRO A 134 35.59 -2.69 10.49
N LYS A 135 35.87 -2.48 11.77
CA LYS A 135 36.79 -1.43 12.22
C LYS A 135 38.16 -1.82 11.67
N LYS A 136 38.69 -1.03 10.73
CA LYS A 136 40.09 -1.20 10.29
C LYS A 136 40.96 -1.10 11.54
N ALA A 137 41.67 -2.18 11.84
CA ALA A 137 42.69 -2.22 12.88
C ALA A 137 43.92 -1.43 12.43
#